data_AF-A0A800IJA3-F1
#
_entry.id   AF-A0A800IJA3-F1
#
_cell.length_a   1.000
_cell.length_b   1.000
_cell.length_c   1.000
_cell.angle_alpha   90.00
_cell.angle_beta   90.00
_cell.angle_gamma   90.00
#
_symmetry.space_group_name_H-M   'P 1'
#
loop_
_entity.id
_entity.type
_entity.pdbx_description
1 polymer ?
#
loop_
_entity_poly.entity_id
_entity_poly.type
_entity_poly.pdbx_seq_one_letter_code
_entity_poly.pdbx_strand_id
1 'polypeptide(L)'
;MNSIRRADGTACGISHHEPQTMEKMKLIGRDGDDVLHPTVSGVLMAMDEPESFVSSAYIEAVCHHHVEQNAAYPLDAKDITGPLDVQIQEVYKFVERNMLVYAIRAPNRIYTPQFSMNAAFQAIVNAVVHREYPKFSTLKS
;
A
#
# COMPACT_ATOMS: atom_id res chain seq x y z
N MET A 1 16.94 -22.72 -27.05
CA MET A 1 17.72 -22.76 -25.79
C MET A 1 17.53 -21.42 -25.10
N ASN A 2 16.56 -21.31 -24.19
CA ASN A 2 16.49 -20.18 -23.26
C ASN A 2 16.23 -20.76 -21.88
N SER A 3 17.25 -20.62 -21.04
CA SER A 3 17.31 -21.14 -19.68
C SER A 3 16.32 -20.36 -18.82
N ILE A 4 15.22 -21.03 -18.47
CA ILE A 4 14.37 -20.66 -17.34
C ILE A 4 15.28 -20.81 -16.12
N ARG A 5 15.67 -19.68 -15.53
CA ARG A 5 16.29 -19.69 -14.20
C ARG A 5 15.22 -20.23 -13.27
N ARG A 6 15.42 -21.47 -12.82
CA ARG A 6 14.74 -21.99 -11.63
C ARG A 6 14.96 -20.94 -10.55
N ALA A 7 13.89 -20.37 -10.05
CA ALA A 7 13.91 -19.63 -8.79
C ALA A 7 14.33 -20.64 -7.72
N ASP A 8 15.64 -20.72 -7.52
CA ASP A 8 16.27 -21.13 -6.30
C ASP A 8 15.63 -20.32 -5.16
N GLY A 9 14.99 -21.03 -4.25
CA GLY A 9 14.15 -20.51 -3.17
C GLY A 9 14.94 -19.74 -2.11
N THR A 10 15.68 -18.71 -2.50
CA THR A 10 16.50 -17.90 -1.58
C THR A 10 16.43 -16.40 -1.90
N ALA A 11 15.59 -15.97 -2.85
CA ALA A 11 15.57 -14.58 -3.33
C ALA A 11 14.29 -13.77 -3.03
N CYS A 12 13.39 -14.25 -2.17
CA CYS A 12 12.32 -13.42 -1.63
C CYS A 12 12.61 -13.20 -0.15
N GLY A 13 12.66 -11.94 0.30
CA GLY A 13 12.97 -11.51 1.67
C GLY A 13 11.96 -11.94 2.73
N ILE A 14 11.52 -13.20 2.69
CA ILE A 14 10.75 -13.85 3.72
C ILE A 14 11.69 -13.97 4.92
N SER A 15 11.62 -13.00 5.82
CA SER A 15 12.15 -13.09 7.18
C SER A 15 11.78 -14.44 7.80
N HIS A 16 12.60 -14.95 8.72
CA HIS A 16 12.54 -16.31 9.31
C HIS A 16 11.23 -16.70 10.03
N HIS A 17 10.07 -16.52 9.40
CA HIS A 17 8.78 -16.97 9.88
C HIS A 17 8.49 -18.34 9.27
N GLU A 18 8.11 -19.28 10.14
CA GLU A 18 7.79 -20.64 9.72
C GLU A 18 6.65 -20.64 8.68
N PRO A 19 6.72 -21.45 7.60
CA PRO A 19 5.70 -21.50 6.55
C PRO A 19 4.27 -21.69 7.09
N GLN A 20 4.13 -22.42 8.20
CA GLN A 20 2.85 -22.63 8.89
C GLN A 20 2.22 -21.34 9.42
N THR A 21 3.03 -20.35 9.79
CA THR A 21 2.55 -19.03 10.23
C THR A 21 2.00 -18.23 9.05
N MET A 22 2.68 -18.30 7.91
CA MET A 22 2.27 -17.61 6.68
C MET A 22 1.00 -18.21 6.07
N GLU A 23 0.84 -19.54 6.14
CA GLU A 23 -0.41 -20.23 5.75
C GLU A 23 -1.59 -19.79 6.64
N LYS A 24 -1.39 -19.73 7.98
CA LYS A 24 -2.43 -19.26 8.92
C LYS A 24 -2.86 -17.81 8.66
N MET A 25 -1.91 -16.95 8.26
CA MET A 25 -2.18 -15.56 7.87
C MET A 25 -2.68 -15.41 6.43
N LYS A 26 -2.81 -16.51 5.68
CA LYS A 26 -3.21 -16.55 4.25
C LYS A 26 -2.28 -15.75 3.34
N LEU A 27 -1.01 -15.61 3.71
CA LEU A 27 0.02 -14.99 2.86
C LEU A 27 0.52 -15.97 1.80
N ILE A 28 0.47 -17.27 2.08
CA ILE A 28 0.75 -18.34 1.12
C ILE A 28 -0.43 -19.32 1.10
N GLY A 29 -0.64 -19.97 -0.04
CA GLY A 29 -1.69 -20.97 -0.25
C GLY A 29 -1.20 -22.11 -1.14
N ARG A 30 -1.90 -23.24 -1.11
CA ARG A 30 -1.60 -24.40 -1.96
C ARG A 30 -2.47 -24.38 -3.21
N ASP A 31 -1.91 -24.75 -4.34
CA ASP A 31 -2.66 -24.99 -5.58
C ASP A 31 -3.23 -26.42 -5.64
N GLY A 32 -3.78 -26.80 -6.80
CA GLY A 32 -4.32 -28.14 -7.02
C GLY A 32 -3.27 -29.28 -7.01
N ASP A 33 -1.99 -28.94 -7.15
CA ASP A 33 -0.86 -29.87 -7.17
C ASP A 33 -0.09 -29.89 -5.84
N ASP A 34 -0.67 -29.32 -4.77
CA ASP A 34 -0.09 -29.19 -3.42
C ASP A 34 1.20 -28.33 -3.36
N VAL A 35 1.42 -27.48 -4.37
CA VAL A 35 2.56 -26.56 -4.41
C VAL A 35 2.19 -25.26 -3.70
N LEU A 36 3.10 -24.74 -2.87
CA LEU A 36 2.92 -23.47 -2.18
C LEU A 36 3.19 -22.29 -3.11
N HIS A 37 2.24 -21.36 -3.14
CA HIS A 37 2.33 -20.10 -3.88
C HIS A 37 1.97 -18.92 -2.98
N PRO A 38 2.60 -17.74 -3.19
CA PRO A 38 2.17 -16.53 -2.52
C PRO A 38 0.75 -16.15 -2.97
N THR A 39 -0.09 -15.76 -2.02
CA THR A 39 -1.38 -15.13 -2.33
C THR A 39 -1.16 -13.66 -2.71
N VAL A 40 -2.20 -13.00 -3.22
CA VAL A 40 -2.17 -11.54 -3.43
C VAL A 40 -1.77 -10.82 -2.13
N SER A 41 -2.36 -11.21 -0.98
CA SER A 41 -2.00 -10.63 0.32
C SER A 41 -0.55 -10.89 0.70
N GLY A 42 0.00 -12.07 0.37
CA GLY A 42 1.41 -12.38 0.57
C GLY A 42 2.32 -11.47 -0.24
N VAL A 43 2.01 -11.28 -1.52
CA VAL A 43 2.75 -10.35 -2.39
C VAL A 43 2.69 -8.93 -1.81
N LEU A 44 1.48 -8.43 -1.51
CA LEU A 44 1.28 -7.06 -1.03
C LEU A 44 1.96 -6.77 0.32
N MET A 45 2.03 -7.75 1.22
CA MET A 45 2.51 -7.53 2.60
C MET A 45 3.97 -7.93 2.81
N ALA A 46 4.51 -8.84 2.01
CA ALA A 46 5.82 -9.46 2.29
C ALA A 46 6.87 -9.21 1.19
N MET A 47 6.53 -8.54 0.09
CA MET A 47 7.49 -8.18 -0.95
C MET A 47 7.88 -6.72 -0.83
N ASP A 48 9.17 -6.43 -1.04
CA ASP A 48 9.72 -5.07 -0.99
C ASP A 48 9.21 -4.20 -2.16
N GLU A 49 8.85 -4.80 -3.29
CA GLU A 49 8.34 -4.13 -4.50
C GLU A 49 7.11 -4.90 -5.06
N PRO A 50 5.95 -4.87 -4.38
CA PRO A 50 4.78 -5.62 -4.81
C PRO A 50 4.23 -5.13 -6.16
N GLU A 51 4.47 -3.89 -6.55
CA GLU A 51 4.08 -3.29 -7.82
C GLU A 51 4.67 -4.01 -9.04
N SER A 52 5.84 -4.64 -8.87
CA SER A 52 6.50 -5.44 -9.92
C SER A 52 5.74 -6.74 -10.23
N PHE A 53 4.90 -7.21 -9.30
CA PHE A 53 4.08 -8.42 -9.46
C PHE A 53 2.60 -8.10 -9.67
N VAL A 54 2.13 -7.03 -9.04
CA VAL A 54 0.76 -6.52 -9.13
C VAL A 54 0.83 -5.06 -9.55
N SER A 55 0.63 -4.78 -10.83
CA SER A 55 0.75 -3.42 -11.38
C SER A 55 -0.10 -2.36 -10.66
N SER A 56 -1.18 -2.75 -9.97
CA SER A 56 -2.03 -1.85 -9.16
C SER A 56 -1.63 -1.73 -7.69
N ALA A 57 -0.49 -2.30 -7.27
CA ALA A 57 0.00 -2.28 -5.90
C ALA A 57 0.84 -1.04 -5.60
N TYR A 58 0.31 0.14 -5.88
CA TYR A 58 0.89 1.44 -5.50
C TYR A 58 -0.23 2.45 -5.21
N ILE A 59 0.08 3.51 -4.47
CA ILE A 59 -0.86 4.61 -4.21
C ILE A 59 -0.27 5.91 -4.76
N GLU A 60 -1.02 6.59 -5.61
CA GLU A 60 -0.71 7.97 -6.01
C GLU A 60 -1.44 8.93 -5.05
N ALA A 61 -0.68 9.78 -4.36
CA ALA A 61 -1.21 10.79 -3.44
C ALA A 61 -0.98 12.19 -4.03
N VAL A 62 -2.06 12.96 -4.22
CA VAL A 62 -2.00 14.29 -4.84
C VAL A 62 -2.76 15.32 -4.00
N CYS A 63 -2.12 16.44 -3.71
CA CYS A 63 -2.72 17.59 -3.03
C CYS A 63 -2.91 18.74 -4.04
N HIS A 64 -4.14 19.24 -4.15
CA HIS A 64 -4.50 20.34 -5.05
C HIS A 64 -4.80 21.63 -4.30
N HIS A 65 -4.69 22.76 -5.00
CA HIS A 65 -5.03 24.08 -4.47
C HIS A 65 -6.52 24.18 -4.12
N HIS A 66 -6.84 24.73 -2.96
CA HIS A 66 -8.22 24.80 -2.47
C HIS A 66 -9.07 25.94 -3.08
N VAL A 67 -8.44 26.88 -3.81
CA VAL A 67 -9.06 28.19 -4.14
C VAL A 67 -9.09 28.50 -5.64
N GLU A 68 -8.28 27.83 -6.48
CA GLU A 68 -8.23 28.12 -7.91
C GLU A 68 -8.59 26.90 -8.78
N GLN A 69 -9.63 27.05 -9.60
CA GLN A 69 -10.03 26.06 -10.61
C GLN A 69 -9.02 25.90 -11.76
N ASN A 70 -8.01 26.77 -11.85
CA ASN A 70 -6.99 26.81 -12.91
C ASN A 70 -5.56 26.48 -12.42
N ALA A 71 -5.41 25.86 -11.26
CA ALA A 71 -4.09 25.39 -10.82
C ALA A 71 -3.68 24.18 -11.69
N ALA A 72 -2.94 24.44 -12.78
CA ALA A 72 -2.44 23.42 -13.69
C ALA A 72 -1.46 22.43 -13.02
N TYR A 73 -1.05 22.69 -11.78
CA TYR A 73 -0.06 21.91 -11.04
C TYR A 73 -0.51 21.57 -9.62
N PRO A 74 -0.30 20.34 -9.15
CA PRO A 74 -0.52 19.96 -7.76
C PRO A 74 0.47 20.66 -6.81
N LEU A 75 0.04 20.93 -5.58
CA LEU A 75 0.86 21.49 -4.50
C LEU A 75 1.90 20.48 -3.99
N ASP A 76 1.49 19.22 -3.94
CA ASP A 76 2.31 18.09 -3.54
C ASP A 76 1.77 16.86 -4.27
N ALA A 77 2.67 16.01 -4.75
CA ALA A 77 2.31 14.76 -5.43
C ALA A 77 3.38 13.72 -5.11
N LYS A 78 2.94 12.50 -4.81
CA LYS A 78 3.84 11.40 -4.47
C LYS A 78 3.27 10.08 -4.95
N ASP A 79 4.06 9.36 -5.75
CA ASP A 79 3.88 7.93 -5.99
C ASP A 79 4.46 7.16 -4.80
N ILE A 80 3.63 6.31 -4.19
CA ILE A 80 3.95 5.57 -2.99
C ILE A 80 3.92 4.08 -3.32
N THR A 81 5.08 3.45 -3.26
CA THR A 81 5.29 2.03 -3.58
C THR A 81 5.84 1.26 -2.38
N GLY A 82 6.14 -0.03 -2.57
CA GLY A 82 6.63 -0.92 -1.51
C GLY A 82 5.52 -1.67 -0.78
N PRO A 83 5.81 -2.36 0.34
CA PRO A 83 4.83 -3.15 1.08
C PRO A 83 3.58 -2.33 1.47
N LEU A 84 2.41 -2.98 1.52
CA LEU A 84 1.14 -2.29 1.67
C LEU A 84 1.00 -1.50 2.99
N ASP A 85 1.58 -2.00 4.07
CA ASP A 85 1.65 -1.29 5.35
C ASP A 85 2.53 -0.04 5.27
N VAL A 86 3.65 -0.10 4.55
CA VAL A 86 4.50 1.07 4.24
C VAL A 86 3.72 2.08 3.42
N GLN A 87 2.98 1.63 2.40
CA GLN A 87 2.15 2.54 1.60
C GLN A 87 1.10 3.26 2.46
N ILE A 88 0.39 2.53 3.34
CA ILE A 88 -0.60 3.12 4.26
C ILE A 88 0.05 4.17 5.17
N GLN A 89 1.23 3.88 5.73
CA GLN A 89 1.94 4.82 6.60
C GLN A 89 2.38 6.07 5.85
N GLU A 90 2.88 5.92 4.62
CA GLU A 90 3.33 7.05 3.81
C GLU A 90 2.17 7.94 3.34
N VAL A 91 1.02 7.35 2.99
CA VAL A 91 -0.20 8.11 2.69
C VAL A 91 -0.69 8.85 3.93
N TYR A 92 -0.66 8.20 5.10
CA TYR A 92 -1.04 8.85 6.36
C TYR A 92 -0.18 10.10 6.64
N LYS A 93 1.15 10.00 6.48
CA LYS A 93 2.08 11.14 6.63
C LYS A 93 1.85 12.20 5.55
N PHE A 94 1.55 11.79 4.32
CA PHE A 94 1.23 12.72 3.24
C PHE A 94 0.00 13.57 3.57
N VAL A 95 -1.06 12.92 4.08
CA VAL A 95 -2.28 13.61 4.53
C VAL A 95 -1.98 14.54 5.70
N GLU A 96 -1.25 14.07 6.71
CA GLU A 96 -0.88 14.88 7.88
C GLU A 96 -0.12 16.15 7.49
N ARG A 97 0.86 16.02 6.59
CA ARG A 97 1.69 17.15 6.13
C ARG A 97 0.91 18.18 5.30
N ASN A 98 -0.05 17.71 4.49
CA ASN A 98 -0.81 18.56 3.57
C ASN A 98 -2.15 19.03 4.15
N MET A 99 -2.47 18.67 5.40
CA MET A 99 -3.73 19.07 6.01
C MET A 99 -3.73 20.55 6.40
N LEU A 100 -4.83 21.24 6.11
CA LEU A 100 -5.04 22.59 6.60
C LEU A 100 -5.20 22.59 8.13
N VAL A 101 -4.50 23.50 8.80
CA VAL A 101 -4.64 23.74 10.23
C VAL A 101 -5.17 25.15 10.44
N TYR A 102 -6.40 25.26 10.92
CA TYR A 102 -7.03 26.53 11.24
C TYR A 102 -6.58 26.99 12.63
N ALA A 103 -6.35 28.30 12.78
CA ALA A 103 -6.07 28.89 14.07
C ALA A 103 -7.22 29.84 14.47
N ILE A 104 -7.91 29.54 15.57
CA ILE A 104 -8.94 30.43 16.12
C ILE A 104 -8.27 31.35 17.15
N ARG A 105 -8.46 32.67 17.01
CA ARG A 105 -8.03 33.66 18.02
C ARG A 105 -9.05 33.70 19.17
N ALA A 106 -8.78 32.95 20.22
CA ALA A 106 -9.30 33.16 21.58
C ALA A 106 -8.07 33.33 22.51
N PRO A 107 -8.17 33.63 23.83
CA PRO A 107 -7.04 34.14 24.63
C PRO A 107 -5.79 33.22 24.63
N ASN A 108 -5.94 31.94 24.25
CA ASN A 108 -4.85 31.07 23.81
C ASN A 108 -5.11 30.60 22.37
N ARG A 109 -4.07 30.56 21.52
CA ARG A 109 -4.21 30.13 20.11
C ARG A 109 -4.51 28.63 20.05
N ILE A 110 -5.68 28.26 19.53
CA ILE A 110 -6.07 26.86 19.32
C ILE A 110 -5.87 26.51 17.84
N TYR A 111 -5.08 25.47 17.58
CA TYR A 111 -4.90 24.89 16.26
C TYR A 111 -5.88 23.73 16.09
N THR A 112 -6.73 23.81 15.07
CA THR A 112 -7.70 22.76 14.76
C THR A 112 -7.44 22.24 13.35
N PRO A 113 -7.04 20.97 13.19
CA PRO A 113 -6.86 20.36 11.87
C PRO A 113 -8.20 20.22 11.14
N GLN A 114 -8.16 20.26 9.81
CA GLN A 114 -9.34 20.16 8.95
C GLN A 114 -10.13 18.86 9.17
N PHE A 115 -9.43 17.76 9.42
CA PHE A 115 -10.03 16.45 9.69
C PHE A 115 -9.32 15.75 10.87
N SER A 116 -9.99 14.76 11.44
CA SER A 116 -9.36 13.85 12.39
C SER A 116 -8.43 12.88 11.65
N MET A 117 -7.18 12.76 12.11
CA MET A 117 -6.25 11.79 11.53
C MET A 117 -6.72 10.33 11.71
N ASN A 118 -7.50 10.03 12.75
CA ASN A 118 -8.13 8.71 12.90
C ASN A 118 -9.15 8.43 11.80
N ALA A 119 -9.93 9.44 11.40
CA ALA A 119 -10.89 9.30 10.31
C ALA A 119 -10.16 9.14 8.96
N ALA A 120 -9.08 9.90 8.75
CA ALA A 120 -8.23 9.74 7.57
C ALA A 120 -7.63 8.32 7.49
N PHE A 121 -7.09 7.80 8.58
CA PHE A 121 -6.55 6.44 8.64
C PHE A 121 -7.60 5.37 8.29
N GLN A 122 -8.80 5.45 8.87
CA GLN A 122 -9.89 4.52 8.55
C GLN A 122 -10.28 4.58 7.08
N ALA A 123 -10.37 5.78 6.51
CA ALA A 123 -10.69 5.96 5.10
C ALA A 123 -9.60 5.34 4.19
N ILE A 124 -8.33 5.56 4.51
CA ILE A 124 -7.19 4.98 3.78
C ILE A 124 -7.24 3.45 3.83
N VAL A 125 -7.36 2.86 5.02
CA VAL A 125 -7.41 1.41 5.20
C VAL A 125 -8.61 0.81 4.47
N ASN A 126 -9.78 1.43 4.59
CA ASN A 126 -10.99 0.98 3.90
C ASN A 126 -10.79 0.97 2.37
N ALA A 127 -10.21 2.04 1.82
CA ALA A 127 -9.94 2.12 0.39
C ALA A 127 -8.95 1.04 -0.08
N VAL A 128 -7.91 0.77 0.69
CA VAL A 128 -6.89 -0.24 0.38
C VAL A 128 -7.43 -1.67 0.48
N VAL A 129 -8.24 -1.96 1.51
CA VAL A 129 -8.84 -3.28 1.74
C VAL A 129 -9.86 -3.63 0.66
N HIS A 130 -10.63 -2.64 0.22
CA HIS A 130 -11.65 -2.83 -0.81
C HIS A 130 -11.12 -2.62 -2.24
N ARG A 131 -9.82 -2.38 -2.41
CA ARG A 131 -9.22 -2.28 -3.73
C ARG A 131 -9.30 -3.63 -4.45
N GLU A 132 -9.74 -3.59 -5.70
CA GLU A 132 -9.72 -4.76 -6.58
C GLU A 132 -8.30 -5.04 -7.06
N TYR A 133 -7.62 -5.95 -6.36
CA TYR A 133 -6.38 -6.51 -6.86
C TYR A 133 -6.67 -7.63 -7.85
N PRO A 134 -5.89 -7.74 -8.94
CA PRO A 134 -6.02 -8.85 -9.85
C PRO A 134 -5.81 -10.16 -9.08
N LYS A 135 -6.70 -11.13 -9.31
CA LYS A 135 -6.49 -12.47 -8.80
C LYS A 135 -5.29 -13.07 -9.54
N PHE A 136 -4.30 -13.56 -8.82
CA PHE A 136 -3.28 -14.45 -9.37
C PHE A 136 -3.93 -15.80 -9.72
N SER A 137 -4.80 -15.82 -10.73
CA SER A 137 -5.18 -17.05 -11.39
C SER A 137 -4.20 -17.27 -12.54
N THR A 138 -3.25 -18.16 -12.31
CA THR A 138 -2.40 -18.76 -13.34
C THR A 138 -1.25 -17.88 -13.83
N LEU A 139 -0.15 -17.86 -13.09
CA LEU A 139 1.15 -17.94 -13.76
C LEU A 139 1.16 -19.30 -14.47
N LYS A 140 0.94 -19.29 -15.79
CA LYS A 140 0.96 -20.51 -16.60
C LYS A 140 2.29 -21.22 -16.40
N SER A 141 2.19 -22.54 -16.25
CA SER A 141 3.24 -23.55 -16.38
C SER A 141 4.27 -23.23 -17.45
#